data_AF-A0A8B9DA54-F1
#
_entry.id   AF-A0A8B9DA54-F1
#
_cell.length_a   1.000
_cell.length_b   1.000
_cell.length_c   1.000
_cell.angle_alpha   90.00
_cell.angle_beta   90.00
_cell.angle_gamma   90.00
#
_symmetry.space_group_name_H-M   'P 1'
#
loop_
_entity.id
_entity.type
_entity.pdbx_description
1 polymer ?
#
loop_
_entity_poly.entity_id
_entity_poly.type
_entity_poly.pdbx_seq_one_letter_code
_entity_poly.pdbx_strand_id
1 'polypeptide(L)'
;MLFPLTAPIVTFQCLLERVFLPFNEFNPSPTTRFKGSTREPGTKSSRHPSPSLSSLPSPTLGPHQPKGKDAEHHRQGCGASQGCGASPSGAWCPPAPPAAPPRDEPRPLQAGNHEPPAPGTPGHGSRWSLRDQDRDRDRDRDRDRDRGRRIAAGGGAAGAGRRLCSPDRGQQGAPGGTESRAGAVRSRTEPPPAPGSAQRSGASSTGPSRVPGTEHRLRAMLRRRRRGMLALLLASLFVFGTVMALRTLRAAAGLPAGVPGVAEPPEPPGARGMPPGAAPSYDLHAFYYAWYGSPRFEGRYLHWDHALVPHWDPKVSASYPRGRHRPPDDIGSSFYPALGPYSSRDPAVVDEHMGQLRDAAIGVLVLSWYPPGLADDSGEPSDSLVPFILDAAQRYAIKVAFHIQPYKGRDDHTVHENIKYIMDKYGSHAAFYKYRTSTGRSLPLFYIYDSYLTPAESWANLLTPSGSHSLRNTAYDAVFIALLVEEGHKNDILSAGYDGMYTYFASNGFSFGSSHQNWKAIKTFCDSNNLMFIPSVGPGYIDTSIRPWNNHNTRNRVNGKYYETALQAALTVRPEIVSITSFNEWHEGTQIEKAVPKKTLTRLYLDYLPHQPDMYLELTRRWAEHFSKEKEQWLM
;
A
#
# COMPACT_ATOMS: atom_id res chain seq x y z
N MET A 1 70.51 -15.69 -1.11
CA MET A 1 70.63 -14.42 -0.36
C MET A 1 69.71 -14.59 0.84
N LEU A 2 70.16 -14.85 2.07
CA LEU A 2 71.10 -14.08 2.92
C LEU A 2 70.60 -12.65 3.14
N PHE A 3 70.31 -12.14 4.35
CA PHE A 3 70.00 -12.72 5.69
C PHE A 3 69.23 -11.61 6.49
N PRO A 4 68.81 -11.78 7.77
CA PRO A 4 67.68 -11.02 8.37
C PRO A 4 68.08 -10.10 9.56
N LEU A 5 67.07 -9.59 10.32
CA LEU A 5 67.11 -9.21 11.75
C LEU A 5 65.67 -9.34 12.33
N THR A 6 65.34 -10.41 13.08
CA THR A 6 65.22 -10.52 14.56
C THR A 6 64.00 -9.86 15.24
N ALA A 7 63.26 -10.65 16.02
CA ALA A 7 62.20 -10.22 16.97
C ALA A 7 62.78 -10.04 18.41
N PRO A 8 61.97 -9.80 19.48
CA PRO A 8 61.17 -10.88 20.09
C PRO A 8 59.77 -10.48 20.60
N ILE A 9 59.03 -11.47 21.11
CA ILE A 9 57.72 -11.37 21.78
C ILE A 9 57.90 -11.53 23.30
N VAL A 10 57.15 -10.77 24.12
CA VAL A 10 56.86 -11.15 25.52
C VAL A 10 55.39 -10.82 25.86
N THR A 11 54.68 -11.78 26.46
CA THR A 11 53.30 -11.69 26.98
C THR A 11 53.21 -10.98 28.33
N PHE A 12 52.03 -10.42 28.67
CA PHE A 12 51.27 -10.82 29.88
C PHE A 12 49.80 -10.31 29.86
N GLN A 13 48.94 -10.82 30.74
CA GLN A 13 47.46 -10.70 30.66
C GLN A 13 46.77 -10.70 32.04
N CYS A 14 45.65 -9.95 32.18
CA CYS A 14 44.72 -9.83 33.34
C CYS A 14 45.34 -9.24 34.65
N LEU A 15 44.64 -8.49 35.54
CA LEU A 15 43.28 -8.55 36.16
C LEU A 15 42.63 -7.13 36.26
N LEU A 16 41.29 -6.96 36.24
CA LEU A 16 40.31 -6.74 37.37
C LEU A 16 40.64 -5.56 38.35
N GLU A 17 39.70 -4.72 38.89
CA GLU A 17 38.23 -4.55 38.70
C GLU A 17 37.66 -3.24 39.34
N ARG A 18 36.47 -2.78 38.86
CA ARG A 18 35.44 -1.88 39.53
C ARG A 18 35.92 -0.45 39.88
N VAL A 19 35.10 0.60 40.07
CA VAL A 19 33.85 0.90 40.84
C VAL A 19 33.17 2.12 40.14
N PHE A 20 31.87 2.16 39.75
CA PHE A 20 30.64 2.46 40.51
C PHE A 20 30.64 3.90 41.14
N LEU A 21 29.60 4.76 41.19
CA LEU A 21 28.17 4.82 40.75
C LEU A 21 27.79 6.34 40.48
N PRO A 22 26.58 6.70 40.00
CA PRO A 22 26.26 8.06 39.45
C PRO A 22 25.50 9.00 40.43
N PHE A 23 25.22 10.26 40.03
CA PHE A 23 24.09 11.07 40.55
C PHE A 23 23.61 12.21 39.60
N ASN A 24 22.51 12.88 39.98
CA ASN A 24 21.55 13.70 39.19
C ASN A 24 21.96 15.08 38.62
N GLU A 25 21.11 15.52 37.69
CA GLU A 25 20.56 16.88 37.45
C GLU A 25 21.02 18.05 38.35
N PHE A 26 21.30 19.21 37.73
CA PHE A 26 20.40 20.39 37.75
C PHE A 26 20.88 21.49 36.78
N ASN A 27 20.01 22.48 36.48
CA ASN A 27 20.33 23.71 35.72
C ASN A 27 19.60 24.88 36.43
N PRO A 28 20.28 26.03 36.68
CA PRO A 28 19.96 27.20 35.85
C PRO A 28 21.14 28.17 35.57
N SER A 29 20.96 28.96 34.51
CA SER A 29 21.65 30.23 34.20
C SER A 29 21.29 31.35 35.23
N PRO A 30 21.94 32.55 35.31
CA PRO A 30 22.55 33.32 34.20
C PRO A 30 23.78 34.24 34.51
N THR A 31 24.28 34.94 33.45
CA THR A 31 24.97 36.29 33.41
C THR A 31 25.96 36.71 34.52
N THR A 32 27.17 37.26 34.27
CA THR A 32 27.58 38.33 33.32
C THR A 32 29.14 38.35 33.22
N ARG A 33 29.79 38.49 32.05
CA ARG A 33 30.24 39.72 31.32
C ARG A 33 31.38 40.54 31.96
N PHE A 34 32.53 40.65 31.25
CA PHE A 34 33.55 41.76 31.15
C PHE A 34 34.94 41.12 30.80
N LYS A 35 35.94 41.76 30.15
CA LYS A 35 36.04 42.86 29.15
C LYS A 35 37.51 42.95 28.63
N GLY A 36 37.73 43.49 27.42
CA GLY A 36 39.06 43.89 26.89
C GLY A 36 39.23 43.49 25.40
N SER A 37 39.10 44.37 24.39
CA SER A 37 39.84 45.61 24.06
C SER A 37 41.26 45.29 23.55
N THR A 38 41.77 45.77 22.40
CA THR A 38 41.62 47.06 21.66
C THR A 38 42.17 46.84 20.20
N ARG A 39 42.01 47.66 19.14
CA ARG A 39 41.36 48.97 18.90
C ARG A 39 41.04 49.17 17.39
N GLU A 40 40.14 50.11 17.10
CA GLU A 40 39.77 50.68 15.78
C GLU A 40 40.73 51.88 15.40
N PRO A 41 40.58 52.70 14.31
CA PRO A 41 39.36 53.49 14.01
C PRO A 41 38.97 53.90 12.53
N GLY A 42 37.65 54.04 12.32
CA GLY A 42 37.00 55.15 11.57
C GLY A 42 36.90 55.11 10.02
N THR A 43 36.06 55.92 9.34
CA THR A 43 34.90 56.82 9.67
C THR A 43 34.26 57.28 8.33
N LYS A 44 32.96 57.57 8.06
CA LYS A 44 31.83 58.37 8.64
C LYS A 44 30.53 57.98 7.82
N SER A 45 29.26 58.00 8.25
CA SER A 45 28.36 59.03 8.89
C SER A 45 27.82 60.13 7.93
N SER A 46 26.53 60.50 7.78
CA SER A 46 25.19 60.02 8.28
C SER A 46 24.00 60.86 7.70
N ARG A 47 22.71 60.36 7.68
CA ARG A 47 21.39 61.04 7.98
C ARG A 47 20.12 60.73 7.11
N HIS A 48 18.95 60.97 7.73
CA HIS A 48 17.52 60.99 7.28
C HIS A 48 17.02 62.48 7.10
N PRO A 49 15.75 62.88 6.73
CA PRO A 49 14.42 62.25 6.93
C PRO A 49 13.29 62.49 5.86
N SER A 50 12.02 62.23 6.23
CA SER A 50 10.70 62.30 5.53
C SER A 50 10.06 63.73 5.44
N PRO A 51 8.76 64.03 5.09
CA PRO A 51 7.53 63.21 4.80
C PRO A 51 6.51 63.72 3.69
N SER A 52 5.31 63.08 3.62
CA SER A 52 3.94 63.58 3.18
C SER A 52 3.67 63.95 1.68
N LEU A 53 2.46 64.15 1.10
CA LEU A 53 1.00 64.04 1.48
C LEU A 53 0.07 64.07 0.21
N SER A 54 -1.17 63.51 0.24
CA SER A 54 -2.35 63.76 -0.68
C SER A 54 -2.23 63.38 -2.19
N SER A 55 -3.28 63.24 -3.05
CA SER A 55 -4.77 63.20 -2.94
C SER A 55 -5.45 62.55 -4.19
N LEU A 56 -6.77 62.25 -4.11
CA LEU A 56 -7.70 61.83 -5.19
C LEU A 56 -7.91 62.92 -6.29
N PRO A 57 -8.51 62.67 -7.51
CA PRO A 57 -9.70 61.81 -7.75
C PRO A 57 -9.84 61.04 -9.10
N SER A 58 -10.98 60.34 -9.23
CA SER A 58 -11.62 59.74 -10.43
C SER A 58 -12.42 60.81 -11.27
N PRO A 59 -13.41 60.56 -12.17
CA PRO A 59 -14.07 59.31 -12.65
C PRO A 59 -14.56 59.30 -14.14
N THR A 60 -15.52 58.39 -14.44
CA THR A 60 -16.71 58.51 -15.36
C THR A 60 -16.62 58.39 -16.91
N LEU A 61 -17.53 57.55 -17.44
CA LEU A 61 -18.50 57.71 -18.57
C LEU A 61 -18.02 58.21 -19.95
N GLY A 62 -18.60 57.77 -21.09
CA GLY A 62 -19.78 56.93 -21.26
C GLY A 62 -19.98 56.34 -22.69
N PRO A 63 -21.12 56.55 -23.38
CA PRO A 63 -21.88 55.40 -23.93
C PRO A 63 -22.12 55.41 -25.46
N HIS A 64 -22.52 54.27 -26.04
CA HIS A 64 -23.84 54.13 -26.71
C HIS A 64 -24.17 52.72 -27.25
N GLN A 65 -25.48 52.42 -27.26
CA GLN A 65 -26.22 51.31 -27.90
C GLN A 65 -26.61 51.68 -29.36
N PRO A 66 -27.43 50.91 -30.13
CA PRO A 66 -27.82 49.49 -30.08
C PRO A 66 -27.84 48.77 -31.47
N LYS A 67 -28.22 47.46 -31.49
CA LYS A 67 -29.07 46.71 -32.47
C LYS A 67 -28.62 45.23 -32.53
N GLY A 68 -29.48 44.20 -32.61
CA GLY A 68 -30.93 44.14 -32.49
C GLY A 68 -31.59 43.26 -33.58
N LYS A 69 -32.58 42.44 -33.20
CA LYS A 69 -33.41 41.54 -34.05
C LYS A 69 -32.69 40.31 -34.64
N ASP A 70 -33.31 39.17 -34.98
CA ASP A 70 -34.57 38.44 -34.66
C ASP A 70 -34.33 36.96 -35.15
N ALA A 71 -35.12 35.89 -34.98
CA ALA A 71 -36.47 35.64 -34.45
C ALA A 71 -36.62 34.15 -33.95
N GLU A 72 -37.79 33.79 -33.39
CA GLU A 72 -38.65 32.58 -33.63
C GLU A 72 -38.08 31.13 -33.80
N HIS A 73 -38.77 30.02 -33.43
CA HIS A 73 -40.00 29.79 -32.66
C HIS A 73 -40.15 28.32 -32.18
N HIS A 74 -40.85 28.11 -31.04
CA HIS A 74 -41.75 26.97 -30.70
C HIS A 74 -41.27 25.48 -30.75
N ARG A 75 -41.98 24.49 -30.16
CA ARG A 75 -42.59 24.36 -28.80
C ARG A 75 -43.00 22.89 -28.58
N GLN A 76 -42.87 22.38 -27.34
CA GLN A 76 -43.68 21.31 -26.67
C GLN A 76 -44.10 20.02 -27.43
N GLY A 77 -43.88 18.86 -26.80
CA GLY A 77 -44.57 17.60 -27.14
C GLY A 77 -44.22 16.45 -26.20
N CYS A 78 -45.22 15.88 -25.51
CA CYS A 78 -45.06 14.71 -24.63
C CYS A 78 -45.56 13.43 -25.31
N GLY A 79 -45.03 12.27 -24.91
CA GLY A 79 -45.54 10.96 -25.34
C GLY A 79 -44.91 9.82 -24.54
N ALA A 80 -45.69 8.80 -24.18
CA ALA A 80 -45.25 7.64 -23.39
C ALA A 80 -46.02 6.38 -23.79
N SER A 81 -45.42 5.20 -23.60
CA SER A 81 -46.02 3.92 -23.16
C SER A 81 -45.26 2.69 -23.67
N GLN A 82 -45.19 1.65 -22.81
CA GLN A 82 -45.32 0.19 -23.06
C GLN A 82 -44.52 -0.49 -24.21
N GLY A 83 -44.18 -1.78 -24.17
CA GLY A 83 -44.39 -2.84 -23.16
C GLY A 83 -44.26 -4.24 -23.79
N CYS A 84 -43.91 -5.26 -22.99
CA CYS A 84 -43.69 -6.67 -23.39
C CYS A 84 -42.47 -6.92 -24.33
N GLY A 85 -41.82 -8.10 -24.36
CA GLY A 85 -41.86 -9.23 -23.43
C GLY A 85 -42.07 -10.61 -24.08
N ALA A 86 -41.00 -11.38 -24.34
CA ALA A 86 -41.04 -12.83 -24.56
C ALA A 86 -39.64 -13.50 -24.56
N SER A 87 -39.59 -14.76 -24.14
CA SER A 87 -38.58 -15.78 -24.49
C SER A 87 -39.29 -17.14 -24.38
N PRO A 88 -38.91 -18.18 -25.16
CA PRO A 88 -38.03 -19.20 -24.56
C PRO A 88 -37.14 -20.01 -25.52
N SER A 89 -36.16 -20.70 -24.90
CA SER A 89 -35.61 -22.04 -25.25
C SER A 89 -35.14 -22.37 -26.69
N GLY A 90 -33.85 -22.66 -26.80
CA GLY A 90 -33.21 -23.48 -27.85
C GLY A 90 -31.91 -24.10 -27.31
N ALA A 91 -31.49 -25.28 -27.79
CA ALA A 91 -30.32 -26.01 -27.29
C ALA A 91 -29.60 -26.80 -28.40
N TRP A 92 -28.41 -27.35 -28.09
CA TRP A 92 -27.44 -28.02 -28.99
C TRP A 92 -26.75 -27.04 -29.96
N CYS A 93 -25.47 -27.14 -30.34
CA CYS A 93 -24.36 -28.05 -29.96
C CYS A 93 -22.99 -27.31 -30.11
N PRO A 94 -21.83 -27.86 -29.68
CA PRO A 94 -20.56 -27.12 -29.63
C PRO A 94 -19.79 -27.10 -30.98
N PRO A 95 -18.93 -26.09 -31.22
CA PRO A 95 -18.09 -25.99 -32.42
C PRO A 95 -16.85 -26.90 -32.37
N ALA A 96 -16.33 -27.25 -33.56
CA ALA A 96 -15.14 -28.07 -33.76
C ALA A 96 -13.82 -27.26 -33.67
N PRO A 97 -12.67 -27.90 -33.40
CA PRO A 97 -11.37 -27.21 -33.27
C PRO A 97 -10.81 -26.68 -34.61
N PRO A 98 -9.93 -25.66 -34.58
CA PRO A 98 -9.36 -25.04 -35.77
C PRO A 98 -8.32 -25.92 -36.49
N ALA A 99 -8.14 -25.66 -37.79
CA ALA A 99 -7.19 -26.38 -38.64
C ALA A 99 -5.72 -25.97 -38.40
N ALA A 100 -4.79 -26.87 -38.71
CA ALA A 100 -3.35 -26.65 -38.59
C ALA A 100 -2.79 -25.80 -39.75
N PRO A 101 -1.73 -24.99 -39.52
CA PRO A 101 -1.05 -24.25 -40.57
C PRO A 101 -0.18 -25.15 -41.48
N PRO A 102 0.09 -24.74 -42.74
CA PRO A 102 1.01 -25.44 -43.62
C PRO A 102 2.48 -25.31 -43.15
N ARG A 103 3.34 -26.18 -43.67
CA ARG A 103 4.80 -26.16 -43.46
C ARG A 103 5.49 -25.58 -44.69
N ASP A 104 6.44 -24.68 -44.49
CA ASP A 104 7.42 -24.29 -45.50
C ASP A 104 8.80 -24.85 -45.15
N GLU A 105 9.51 -25.41 -46.14
CA GLU A 105 10.93 -25.78 -46.04
C GLU A 105 11.84 -24.80 -46.82
N PRO A 106 13.09 -24.57 -46.40
CA PRO A 106 13.90 -23.47 -46.90
C PRO A 106 14.87 -23.84 -48.03
N ARG A 107 15.07 -22.92 -49.00
CA ARG A 107 16.24 -22.87 -49.90
C ARG A 107 16.32 -21.52 -50.67
N PRO A 108 17.48 -21.10 -51.22
CA PRO A 108 18.61 -20.58 -50.43
C PRO A 108 19.09 -19.18 -50.89
N LEU A 109 20.18 -18.71 -50.27
CA LEU A 109 20.86 -17.43 -50.53
C LEU A 109 21.36 -17.25 -51.98
N GLN A 110 21.29 -16.02 -52.49
CA GLN A 110 22.29 -15.44 -53.39
C GLN A 110 22.66 -14.02 -52.92
N ALA A 111 23.88 -13.59 -53.26
CA ALA A 111 24.42 -12.28 -52.90
C ALA A 111 24.62 -11.40 -54.14
N GLY A 112 24.49 -10.09 -53.98
CA GLY A 112 24.76 -9.10 -55.02
C GLY A 112 25.04 -7.73 -54.40
N ASN A 113 26.24 -7.20 -54.63
CA ASN A 113 26.62 -5.86 -54.22
C ASN A 113 26.02 -4.82 -55.17
N HIS A 114 25.68 -3.63 -54.67
CA HIS A 114 26.06 -2.34 -55.28
C HIS A 114 25.76 -1.17 -54.33
N GLU A 115 26.62 -0.14 -54.36
CA GLU A 115 26.51 1.09 -53.57
C GLU A 115 25.78 2.23 -54.33
N PRO A 116 25.42 3.36 -53.66
CA PRO A 116 24.24 4.14 -54.02
C PRO A 116 24.52 5.49 -54.73
N PRO A 117 23.45 6.18 -55.15
CA PRO A 117 23.42 7.65 -55.20
C PRO A 117 22.36 8.27 -54.28
N ALA A 118 22.57 9.53 -53.93
CA ALA A 118 21.63 10.43 -53.23
C ALA A 118 21.96 11.89 -53.60
N PRO A 119 21.15 12.91 -53.26
CA PRO A 119 19.79 12.91 -52.70
C PRO A 119 18.76 13.65 -53.60
N GLY A 120 17.47 13.61 -53.23
CA GLY A 120 16.44 14.45 -53.87
C GLY A 120 15.15 14.55 -53.06
N THR A 121 14.56 15.75 -53.00
CA THR A 121 13.33 16.09 -52.26
C THR A 121 12.55 17.21 -52.98
N PRO A 122 11.26 17.45 -52.67
CA PRO A 122 10.26 16.59 -52.03
C PRO A 122 8.98 16.38 -52.89
N GLY A 123 8.20 15.33 -52.59
CA GLY A 123 6.86 15.09 -53.15
C GLY A 123 5.74 15.17 -52.11
N HIS A 124 4.54 15.60 -52.51
CA HIS A 124 3.38 15.80 -51.61
C HIS A 124 2.48 14.56 -51.46
N GLY A 125 1.94 14.36 -50.26
CA GLY A 125 0.87 13.39 -49.96
C GLY A 125 1.18 12.48 -48.77
N SER A 126 0.28 12.19 -47.83
CA SER A 126 -1.09 12.66 -47.63
C SER A 126 -1.44 12.73 -46.14
N ARG A 127 -2.14 13.77 -45.69
CA ARG A 127 -2.52 14.01 -44.28
C ARG A 127 -3.80 13.26 -43.91
N TRP A 128 -3.72 12.40 -42.90
CA TRP A 128 -4.89 12.02 -42.08
C TRP A 128 -4.86 12.75 -40.73
N SER A 129 -6.04 13.07 -40.19
CA SER A 129 -6.19 14.13 -39.18
C SER A 129 -6.53 13.58 -37.79
N LEU A 130 -5.60 13.75 -36.85
CA LEU A 130 -5.92 13.73 -35.41
C LEU A 130 -6.73 14.99 -35.05
N ARG A 131 -8.05 14.91 -35.23
CA ARG A 131 -9.05 15.83 -34.66
C ARG A 131 -10.33 15.05 -34.41
N ASP A 132 -10.60 14.75 -33.14
CA ASP A 132 -11.96 14.64 -32.56
C ASP A 132 -11.92 14.30 -31.05
N GLN A 133 -10.82 13.73 -30.53
CA GLN A 133 -10.73 13.31 -29.11
C GLN A 133 -10.61 14.44 -28.07
N ASP A 134 -10.38 15.68 -28.48
CA ASP A 134 -10.22 16.83 -27.56
C ASP A 134 -11.54 17.53 -27.18
N ARG A 135 -12.69 17.17 -27.77
CA ARG A 135 -13.94 17.95 -27.59
C ARG A 135 -14.76 17.64 -26.34
N ASP A 136 -14.62 16.44 -25.77
CA ASP A 136 -15.44 16.04 -24.62
C ASP A 136 -14.79 16.34 -23.26
N ARG A 137 -13.47 16.59 -23.20
CA ARG A 137 -12.76 16.92 -21.95
C ARG A 137 -13.02 18.34 -21.42
N ASP A 138 -13.39 19.28 -22.29
CA ASP A 138 -13.65 20.67 -21.89
C ASP A 138 -15.07 20.88 -21.34
N ARG A 139 -16.04 20.01 -21.68
CA ARG A 139 -17.45 20.22 -21.31
C ARG A 139 -17.78 20.01 -19.84
N ASP A 140 -17.10 19.08 -19.17
CA ASP A 140 -17.36 18.82 -17.75
C ASP A 140 -16.57 19.77 -16.83
N ARG A 141 -15.43 20.31 -17.26
CA ARG A 141 -14.62 21.24 -16.45
C ARG A 141 -15.25 22.63 -16.29
N ASP A 142 -16.05 23.09 -17.25
CA ASP A 142 -16.74 24.38 -17.14
C ASP A 142 -18.00 24.35 -16.25
N ARG A 143 -18.51 23.16 -15.87
CA ARG A 143 -19.68 23.04 -14.98
C ARG A 143 -19.37 23.39 -13.51
N ASP A 144 -18.19 23.03 -13.01
CA ASP A 144 -17.82 23.31 -11.61
C ASP A 144 -17.37 24.76 -11.37
N ARG A 145 -16.86 25.43 -12.40
CA ARG A 145 -16.43 26.85 -12.29
C ARG A 145 -17.57 27.81 -11.96
N ASP A 146 -18.81 27.53 -12.36
CA ASP A 146 -19.94 28.44 -12.14
C ASP A 146 -20.65 28.22 -10.79
N ARG A 147 -20.43 27.06 -10.13
CA ARG A 147 -20.89 26.84 -8.74
C ARG A 147 -19.98 27.52 -7.71
N GLY A 148 -18.67 27.55 -7.95
CA GLY A 148 -17.68 28.15 -7.05
C GLY A 148 -17.75 29.69 -6.92
N ARG A 149 -18.62 30.39 -7.66
CA ARG A 149 -18.63 31.87 -7.77
C ARG A 149 -19.86 32.59 -7.20
N ARG A 150 -20.73 31.91 -6.43
CA ARG A 150 -21.96 32.52 -5.87
C ARG A 150 -22.09 32.55 -4.34
N ILE A 151 -21.02 32.35 -3.57
CA ILE A 151 -21.03 32.55 -2.09
C ILE A 151 -19.80 33.36 -1.65
N ALA A 152 -19.71 34.62 -2.07
CA ALA A 152 -18.59 35.53 -1.71
C ALA A 152 -18.93 37.03 -1.77
N ALA A 153 -20.17 37.46 -1.48
CA ALA A 153 -20.53 38.87 -1.35
C ALA A 153 -21.77 39.09 -0.47
N GLY A 154 -21.64 39.93 0.57
CA GLY A 154 -22.77 40.38 1.42
C GLY A 154 -22.52 40.22 2.91
N GLY A 155 -22.09 41.30 3.58
CA GLY A 155 -21.91 41.31 5.03
C GLY A 155 -21.21 42.57 5.55
N GLY A 156 -21.97 43.61 5.90
CA GLY A 156 -21.39 44.82 6.49
C GLY A 156 -22.41 45.93 6.78
N ALA A 157 -22.86 46.02 8.04
CA ALA A 157 -23.46 47.22 8.64
C ALA A 157 -23.31 47.17 10.17
N ALA A 158 -23.35 48.35 10.80
CA ALA A 158 -23.12 48.68 12.22
C ALA A 158 -23.80 47.79 13.29
N GLY A 159 -23.43 47.83 14.58
CA GLY A 159 -22.39 48.64 15.24
C GLY A 159 -22.91 49.49 16.42
N ALA A 160 -22.16 49.48 17.54
CA ALA A 160 -22.40 50.14 18.84
C ALA A 160 -23.53 49.57 19.73
N GLY A 161 -23.36 49.46 21.07
CA GLY A 161 -22.10 49.61 21.82
C GLY A 161 -22.24 49.74 23.36
N ARG A 162 -21.08 49.64 24.05
CA ARG A 162 -20.83 49.83 25.51
C ARG A 162 -21.36 48.69 26.41
N ARG A 163 -20.55 47.94 27.19
CA ARG A 163 -19.45 48.21 28.18
C ARG A 163 -19.98 48.40 29.62
N LEU A 164 -19.75 47.44 30.53
CA LEU A 164 -18.79 47.56 31.66
C LEU A 164 -18.76 46.30 32.58
N CYS A 165 -17.57 46.06 33.14
CA CYS A 165 -17.11 45.31 34.33
C CYS A 165 -17.96 44.23 35.07
N SER A 166 -17.28 43.11 35.35
CA SER A 166 -17.43 42.20 36.52
C SER A 166 -16.72 42.80 37.78
N PRO A 167 -16.46 42.11 38.93
CA PRO A 167 -16.74 40.72 39.34
C PRO A 167 -17.15 40.47 40.83
N ASP A 168 -17.23 39.18 41.20
CA ASP A 168 -16.64 38.56 42.42
C ASP A 168 -17.53 38.16 43.64
N ARG A 169 -17.18 36.99 44.24
CA ARG A 169 -17.59 36.38 45.54
C ARG A 169 -19.09 36.03 45.80
N GLY A 170 -19.42 35.06 46.67
CA GLY A 170 -18.58 34.05 47.33
C GLY A 170 -19.23 33.27 48.49
N GLN A 171 -18.86 31.98 48.62
CA GLN A 171 -18.82 31.09 49.81
C GLN A 171 -19.95 30.96 50.88
N GLN A 172 -20.27 29.68 51.15
CA GLN A 172 -20.56 29.03 52.46
C GLN A 172 -21.88 29.31 53.22
N GLY A 173 -22.43 28.25 53.84
CA GLY A 173 -23.54 28.32 54.82
C GLY A 173 -24.31 26.99 55.00
N ALA A 174 -24.24 26.39 56.19
CA ALA A 174 -25.02 25.22 56.64
C ALA A 174 -24.97 25.16 58.19
N PRO A 175 -25.69 24.28 58.92
CA PRO A 175 -26.82 23.40 58.55
C PRO A 175 -28.08 23.64 59.43
N GLY A 176 -29.15 22.83 59.29
CA GLY A 176 -30.08 22.60 60.42
C GLY A 176 -31.53 22.18 60.10
N GLY A 177 -31.99 21.12 60.78
CA GLY A 177 -33.33 21.11 61.42
C GLY A 177 -34.56 20.53 60.69
N THR A 178 -34.96 19.34 61.13
CA THR A 178 -36.36 18.93 61.48
C THR A 178 -37.53 18.94 60.45
N GLU A 179 -38.06 17.72 60.27
CA GLU A 179 -39.49 17.33 60.33
C GLU A 179 -40.51 17.48 59.16
N SER A 180 -41.04 16.30 58.80
CA SER A 180 -42.47 15.96 58.61
C SER A 180 -43.13 15.93 57.21
N ARG A 181 -43.50 14.69 56.84
CA ARG A 181 -44.71 14.21 56.14
C ARG A 181 -45.02 14.53 54.66
N ALA A 182 -45.29 13.40 53.97
CA ALA A 182 -46.32 13.15 52.95
C ALA A 182 -46.04 13.59 51.49
N GLY A 183 -46.60 12.81 50.54
CA GLY A 183 -46.58 13.12 49.10
C GLY A 183 -45.97 12.04 48.18
N ALA A 184 -46.33 10.76 48.33
CA ALA A 184 -45.81 9.69 47.46
C ALA A 184 -46.82 9.27 46.37
N VAL A 185 -46.52 9.56 45.09
CA VAL A 185 -47.16 8.94 43.92
C VAL A 185 -46.14 8.73 42.80
N ARG A 186 -45.77 7.48 42.53
CA ARG A 186 -45.38 6.98 41.19
C ARG A 186 -45.41 5.45 41.15
N SER A 187 -45.62 4.90 39.96
CA SER A 187 -46.05 3.52 39.72
C SER A 187 -44.94 2.63 39.16
N ARG A 188 -44.98 1.33 39.54
CA ARG A 188 -44.51 0.15 38.77
C ARG A 188 -44.70 -1.14 39.57
N THR A 189 -45.36 -2.14 38.99
CA THR A 189 -45.19 -3.58 39.33
C THR A 189 -45.85 -4.45 38.26
N GLU A 190 -45.34 -5.67 38.07
CA GLU A 190 -45.82 -6.68 37.11
C GLU A 190 -46.69 -7.76 37.81
N PRO A 191 -47.47 -8.59 37.07
CA PRO A 191 -48.53 -9.42 37.63
C PRO A 191 -48.17 -10.91 37.83
N PRO A 192 -48.83 -11.57 38.80
CA PRO A 192 -49.13 -13.01 38.75
C PRO A 192 -50.63 -13.29 39.12
N PRO A 193 -51.09 -14.54 39.36
CA PRO A 193 -51.47 -15.52 38.33
C PRO A 193 -52.94 -16.01 38.46
N ALA A 194 -53.39 -16.90 37.56
CA ALA A 194 -54.77 -17.44 37.55
C ALA A 194 -54.92 -18.83 38.25
N PRO A 195 -56.10 -19.18 38.82
CA PRO A 195 -56.31 -20.43 39.58
C PRO A 195 -57.35 -21.43 39.00
N GLY A 196 -57.27 -22.70 39.44
CA GLY A 196 -58.37 -23.71 39.53
C GLY A 196 -58.91 -24.35 38.23
N SER A 197 -59.02 -25.68 38.02
CA SER A 197 -59.58 -26.81 38.81
C SER A 197 -61.13 -26.92 38.73
N ALA A 198 -61.79 -28.09 38.55
CA ALA A 198 -61.39 -29.48 38.25
C ALA A 198 -62.64 -30.32 37.75
N GLN A 199 -62.55 -31.67 37.78
CA GLN A 199 -63.63 -32.70 37.62
C GLN A 199 -64.04 -33.14 36.19
N ARG A 200 -64.42 -34.41 35.89
CA ARG A 200 -64.14 -35.75 36.51
C ARG A 200 -64.56 -36.90 35.54
N SER A 201 -64.18 -38.16 35.84
CA SER A 201 -64.57 -39.45 35.18
C SER A 201 -63.98 -39.72 33.77
N GLY A 202 -63.82 -40.98 33.31
CA GLY A 202 -63.99 -42.28 33.99
C GLY A 202 -63.61 -43.51 33.13
N ALA A 203 -62.61 -44.28 33.58
CA ALA A 203 -62.19 -45.66 33.24
C ALA A 203 -62.60 -46.34 31.89
N SER A 204 -61.59 -46.76 31.12
CA SER A 204 -61.50 -48.12 30.52
C SER A 204 -60.04 -48.47 30.18
N SER A 205 -59.76 -49.72 29.77
CA SER A 205 -58.42 -50.33 29.78
C SER A 205 -57.75 -50.51 28.39
N THR A 206 -56.44 -50.33 28.33
CA THR A 206 -55.50 -51.05 27.42
C THR A 206 -54.05 -50.79 27.83
N GLY A 207 -53.14 -51.75 27.58
CA GLY A 207 -51.74 -51.66 28.01
C GLY A 207 -50.79 -51.02 26.97
N PRO A 208 -49.65 -50.43 27.39
CA PRO A 208 -48.74 -49.75 26.47
C PRO A 208 -47.85 -50.73 25.68
N SER A 209 -47.92 -50.66 24.35
CA SER A 209 -47.02 -51.40 23.47
C SER A 209 -45.61 -50.79 23.44
N ARG A 210 -44.57 -51.63 23.54
CA ARG A 210 -43.17 -51.20 23.33
C ARG A 210 -42.87 -51.04 21.83
N VAL A 211 -42.23 -49.93 21.45
CA VAL A 211 -41.66 -49.73 20.12
C VAL A 211 -40.13 -49.92 20.15
N PRO A 212 -39.58 -51.00 19.57
CA PRO A 212 -38.13 -51.21 19.51
C PRO A 212 -37.53 -50.61 18.23
N GLY A 213 -36.54 -49.72 18.34
CA GLY A 213 -35.85 -49.19 17.14
C GLY A 213 -34.60 -48.32 17.35
N THR A 214 -34.47 -47.60 18.45
CA THR A 214 -33.42 -46.57 18.63
C THR A 214 -32.05 -47.14 19.04
N GLU A 215 -31.99 -48.01 20.06
CA GLU A 215 -30.73 -48.59 20.56
C GLU A 215 -29.91 -49.32 19.49
N HIS A 216 -30.58 -50.06 18.61
CA HIS A 216 -29.91 -50.99 17.70
C HIS A 216 -29.10 -50.29 16.61
N ARG A 217 -29.53 -49.08 16.18
CA ARG A 217 -28.81 -48.22 15.23
C ARG A 217 -27.56 -47.60 15.86
N LEU A 218 -27.65 -47.13 17.10
CA LEU A 218 -26.52 -46.52 17.82
C LEU A 218 -25.38 -47.52 18.06
N ARG A 219 -25.73 -48.73 18.52
CA ARG A 219 -24.76 -49.82 18.73
C ARG A 219 -24.09 -50.27 17.42
N ALA A 220 -24.78 -50.20 16.28
CA ALA A 220 -24.20 -50.47 14.97
C ALA A 220 -23.20 -49.38 14.51
N MET A 221 -23.53 -48.09 14.66
CA MET A 221 -22.63 -46.98 14.30
C MET A 221 -21.32 -47.00 15.10
N LEU A 222 -21.39 -47.27 16.41
CA LEU A 222 -20.21 -47.35 17.28
C LEU A 222 -19.29 -48.53 16.89
N ARG A 223 -19.86 -49.69 16.52
CA ARG A 223 -19.09 -50.83 15.98
C ARG A 223 -18.43 -50.50 14.64
N ARG A 224 -19.10 -49.75 13.75
CA ARG A 224 -18.54 -49.33 12.45
C ARG A 224 -17.39 -48.32 12.62
N ARG A 225 -17.53 -47.33 13.52
CA ARG A 225 -16.46 -46.36 13.85
C ARG A 225 -15.22 -47.05 14.45
N ARG A 226 -15.38 -47.96 15.42
CA ARG A 226 -14.24 -48.70 16.02
C ARG A 226 -13.47 -49.53 14.98
N ARG A 227 -14.16 -50.17 14.03
CA ARG A 227 -13.52 -50.95 12.95
C ARG A 227 -12.73 -50.05 11.98
N GLY A 228 -13.29 -48.89 11.59
CA GLY A 228 -12.57 -47.92 10.74
C GLY A 228 -11.31 -47.35 11.40
N MET A 229 -11.39 -47.04 12.70
CA MET A 229 -10.25 -46.50 13.46
C MET A 229 -9.12 -47.53 13.62
N LEU A 230 -9.46 -48.82 13.82
CA LEU A 230 -8.47 -49.91 13.85
C LEU A 230 -7.82 -50.14 12.49
N ALA A 231 -8.58 -50.07 11.39
CA ALA A 231 -8.05 -50.20 10.04
C ALA A 231 -7.04 -49.08 9.69
N LEU A 232 -7.35 -47.84 10.06
CA LEU A 232 -6.43 -46.71 9.90
C LEU A 232 -5.13 -46.89 10.70
N LEU A 233 -5.21 -47.40 11.93
CA LEU A 233 -4.04 -47.63 12.78
C LEU A 233 -3.17 -48.80 12.28
N LEU A 234 -3.77 -49.86 11.71
CA LEU A 234 -3.02 -50.93 11.05
C LEU A 234 -2.37 -50.46 9.75
N ALA A 235 -3.04 -49.60 8.96
CA ALA A 235 -2.49 -49.04 7.73
C ALA A 235 -1.28 -48.11 8.01
N SER A 236 -1.35 -47.25 9.03
CA SER A 236 -0.23 -46.38 9.40
C SER A 236 0.97 -47.16 9.97
N LEU A 237 0.73 -48.21 10.76
CA LEU A 237 1.78 -49.13 11.20
C LEU A 237 2.45 -49.87 10.03
N PHE A 238 1.67 -50.32 9.03
CA PHE A 238 2.21 -50.96 7.83
C PHE A 238 3.09 -49.99 7.01
N VAL A 239 2.60 -48.77 6.75
CA VAL A 239 3.39 -47.74 6.04
C VAL A 239 4.69 -47.43 6.81
N PHE A 240 4.63 -47.21 8.12
CA PHE A 240 5.82 -46.95 8.93
C PHE A 240 6.82 -48.12 8.90
N GLY A 241 6.33 -49.36 8.96
CA GLY A 241 7.13 -50.57 8.78
C GLY A 241 7.85 -50.62 7.42
N THR A 242 7.13 -50.37 6.32
CA THR A 242 7.73 -50.35 4.96
C THR A 242 8.78 -49.23 4.79
N VAL A 243 8.56 -48.04 5.36
CA VAL A 243 9.53 -46.93 5.32
C VAL A 243 10.79 -47.27 6.11
N MET A 244 10.67 -47.93 7.26
CA MET A 244 11.84 -48.37 8.04
C MET A 244 12.58 -49.53 7.35
N ALA A 245 11.87 -50.48 6.73
CA ALA A 245 12.49 -51.54 5.93
C ALA A 245 13.26 -50.99 4.71
N LEU A 246 12.74 -49.97 4.02
CA LEU A 246 13.47 -49.28 2.94
C LEU A 246 14.74 -48.59 3.46
N ARG A 247 14.68 -48.00 4.66
CA ARG A 247 15.85 -47.36 5.28
C ARG A 247 16.94 -48.34 5.69
N THR A 248 16.59 -49.51 6.24
CA THR A 248 17.58 -50.54 6.58
C THR A 248 18.18 -51.21 5.34
N LEU A 249 17.36 -51.48 4.31
CA LEU A 249 17.86 -51.99 3.01
C LEU A 249 18.85 -51.01 2.36
N ARG A 250 18.57 -49.70 2.38
CA ARG A 250 19.46 -48.67 1.81
C ARG A 250 20.77 -48.49 2.61
N ALA A 251 20.85 -48.98 3.85
CA ALA A 251 22.06 -48.97 4.66
C ALA A 251 22.93 -50.25 4.50
N ALA A 252 22.39 -51.32 3.91
CA ALA A 252 23.09 -52.61 3.78
C ALA A 252 23.87 -52.78 2.46
N ALA A 253 23.59 -51.95 1.45
CA ALA A 253 24.18 -52.06 0.10
C ALA A 253 25.51 -51.28 -0.04
N GLY A 254 26.57 -51.74 0.63
CA GLY A 254 27.91 -51.17 0.49
C GLY A 254 28.65 -51.70 -0.75
N LEU A 255 28.79 -50.88 -1.79
CA LEU A 255 29.64 -51.13 -2.96
C LEU A 255 30.42 -49.85 -3.36
N PRO A 256 31.57 -49.98 -4.08
CA PRO A 256 32.65 -48.99 -3.99
C PRO A 256 32.57 -47.83 -5.00
N ALA A 257 33.39 -46.80 -4.75
CA ALA A 257 33.53 -45.62 -5.59
C ALA A 257 34.48 -45.85 -6.79
N GLY A 258 34.25 -45.12 -7.89
CA GLY A 258 35.31 -44.85 -8.89
C GLY A 258 34.92 -44.92 -10.36
N VAL A 259 34.26 -43.89 -10.90
CA VAL A 259 34.38 -43.48 -12.31
C VAL A 259 34.39 -41.95 -12.38
N PRO A 260 35.44 -41.30 -12.94
CA PRO A 260 35.46 -39.85 -13.11
C PRO A 260 34.85 -39.43 -14.47
N GLY A 261 34.24 -38.24 -14.53
CA GLY A 261 34.03 -37.56 -15.82
C GLY A 261 32.60 -37.45 -16.37
N VAL A 262 31.59 -37.23 -15.52
CA VAL A 262 30.37 -36.51 -15.95
C VAL A 262 30.15 -35.36 -14.98
N ALA A 263 30.02 -34.13 -15.49
CA ALA A 263 29.62 -32.99 -14.68
C ALA A 263 28.09 -32.98 -14.58
N GLU A 264 27.56 -33.23 -13.38
CA GLU A 264 26.14 -32.97 -13.12
C GLU A 264 25.85 -31.46 -13.27
N PRO A 265 24.68 -31.07 -13.80
CA PRO A 265 24.25 -29.67 -13.73
C PRO A 265 24.15 -29.27 -12.25
N PRO A 266 24.51 -28.03 -11.88
CA PRO A 266 24.44 -27.60 -10.49
C PRO A 266 22.99 -27.72 -9.98
N GLU A 267 22.80 -28.35 -8.83
CA GLU A 267 21.49 -28.40 -8.18
C GLU A 267 20.92 -26.98 -8.01
N PRO A 268 19.60 -26.77 -8.22
CA PRO A 268 18.99 -25.51 -7.85
C PRO A 268 19.20 -25.24 -6.35
N PRO A 269 19.40 -23.99 -5.91
CA PRO A 269 19.77 -23.65 -4.52
C PRO A 269 18.61 -23.78 -3.51
N GLY A 270 17.81 -24.85 -3.61
CA GLY A 270 16.79 -25.21 -2.65
C GLY A 270 17.39 -25.88 -1.41
N ALA A 271 16.98 -25.41 -0.22
CA ALA A 271 17.28 -26.05 1.06
C ALA A 271 18.78 -26.15 1.47
N ARG A 272 19.60 -25.15 1.13
CA ARG A 272 20.62 -24.75 2.13
C ARG A 272 19.90 -24.37 3.43
N GLY A 273 20.44 -24.79 4.57
CA GLY A 273 19.83 -24.54 5.87
C GLY A 273 19.58 -23.04 6.07
N MET A 274 18.30 -22.68 6.20
CA MET A 274 17.83 -21.31 6.35
C MET A 274 18.59 -20.62 7.51
N PRO A 275 19.33 -19.52 7.27
CA PRO A 275 20.14 -18.91 8.32
C PRO A 275 19.25 -18.41 9.48
N PRO A 276 19.75 -18.44 10.73
CA PRO A 276 18.97 -18.10 11.92
C PRO A 276 18.74 -16.59 12.10
N GLY A 277 18.24 -15.92 11.06
CA GLY A 277 17.64 -14.60 11.17
C GLY A 277 16.28 -14.67 11.87
N ALA A 278 15.97 -13.68 12.71
CA ALA A 278 14.69 -13.62 13.42
C ALA A 278 13.50 -13.63 12.45
N ALA A 279 12.37 -14.20 12.89
CA ALA A 279 11.17 -14.34 12.09
C ALA A 279 10.65 -12.97 11.58
N PRO A 280 10.10 -12.89 10.37
CA PRO A 280 9.61 -11.64 9.82
C PRO A 280 8.34 -11.16 10.55
N SER A 281 8.19 -9.85 10.69
CA SER A 281 7.04 -9.22 11.34
C SER A 281 5.91 -8.99 10.35
N TYR A 282 4.76 -9.67 10.55
CA TYR A 282 3.56 -9.48 9.74
C TYR A 282 2.83 -8.14 9.98
N ASP A 283 3.33 -7.33 10.92
CA ASP A 283 2.94 -5.93 11.13
C ASP A 283 3.77 -4.95 10.28
N LEU A 284 4.86 -5.41 9.66
CA LEU A 284 5.61 -4.63 8.67
C LEU A 284 5.23 -5.09 7.25
N HIS A 285 4.72 -4.13 6.49
CA HIS A 285 4.25 -4.28 5.12
C HIS A 285 5.16 -3.47 4.19
N ALA A 286 5.45 -3.91 2.97
CA ALA A 286 6.28 -3.13 2.03
C ALA A 286 5.73 -3.16 0.59
N PHE A 287 5.59 -1.99 -0.02
CA PHE A 287 5.11 -1.85 -1.40
C PHE A 287 6.13 -2.41 -2.39
N TYR A 288 5.67 -3.29 -3.27
CA TYR A 288 6.50 -4.11 -4.17
C TYR A 288 5.96 -4.10 -5.61
N TYR A 289 6.86 -4.01 -6.57
CA TYR A 289 6.57 -3.75 -7.98
C TYR A 289 7.14 -4.88 -8.85
N ALA A 290 6.26 -5.56 -9.58
CA ALA A 290 6.56 -6.73 -10.40
C ALA A 290 6.59 -6.41 -11.91
N TRP A 291 6.87 -5.16 -12.27
CA TRP A 291 6.75 -4.63 -13.63
C TRP A 291 8.07 -4.53 -14.42
N TYR A 292 9.19 -4.84 -13.78
CA TYR A 292 10.51 -4.68 -14.39
C TYR A 292 10.78 -5.79 -15.41
N GLY A 293 11.42 -5.45 -16.52
CA GLY A 293 11.67 -6.39 -17.61
C GLY A 293 13.04 -6.22 -18.24
N SER A 294 13.61 -7.31 -18.76
CA SER A 294 14.93 -7.37 -19.38
C SER A 294 14.92 -8.17 -20.69
N PRO A 295 15.83 -7.90 -21.64
CA PRO A 295 15.85 -8.57 -22.94
C PRO A 295 15.92 -10.11 -22.90
N ARG A 296 16.36 -10.70 -21.78
CA ARG A 296 16.44 -12.16 -21.59
C ARG A 296 15.08 -12.84 -21.42
N PHE A 297 14.09 -12.15 -20.86
CA PHE A 297 12.74 -12.69 -20.57
C PHE A 297 11.65 -12.01 -21.40
N GLU A 298 11.81 -10.70 -21.66
CA GLU A 298 10.84 -9.85 -22.37
C GLU A 298 11.21 -9.59 -23.83
N GLY A 299 12.43 -9.92 -24.27
CA GLY A 299 12.99 -9.47 -25.55
C GLY A 299 13.32 -7.96 -25.63
N ARG A 300 12.83 -7.18 -24.66
CA ARG A 300 13.09 -5.74 -24.47
C ARG A 300 13.30 -5.42 -22.99
N TYR A 301 13.69 -4.19 -22.67
CA TYR A 301 13.52 -3.70 -21.30
C TYR A 301 12.04 -3.29 -21.07
N LEU A 302 11.60 -3.38 -19.82
CA LEU A 302 10.36 -2.75 -19.32
C LEU A 302 10.73 -1.96 -18.06
N HIS A 303 10.09 -0.80 -17.88
CA HIS A 303 10.30 0.15 -16.77
C HIS A 303 11.71 0.75 -16.67
N TRP A 304 12.79 -0.02 -16.82
CA TRP A 304 14.15 0.54 -16.84
C TRP A 304 14.35 1.54 -17.98
N ASP A 305 13.70 1.31 -19.12
CA ASP A 305 13.62 2.24 -20.25
C ASP A 305 12.42 3.20 -20.12
N HIS A 306 12.16 3.74 -18.93
CA HIS A 306 11.06 4.69 -18.72
C HIS A 306 11.19 5.94 -19.62
N ALA A 307 10.07 6.50 -20.04
CA ALA A 307 10.02 7.80 -20.73
C ALA A 307 10.09 8.96 -19.73
N LEU A 308 10.67 10.10 -20.13
CA LEU A 308 10.62 11.31 -19.31
C LEU A 308 9.20 11.90 -19.37
N VAL A 309 8.54 11.96 -18.21
CA VAL A 309 7.15 12.40 -18.05
C VAL A 309 7.08 13.92 -18.24
N PRO A 310 6.32 14.43 -19.22
CA PRO A 310 6.18 15.87 -19.42
C PRO A 310 5.38 16.49 -18.27
N HIS A 311 5.77 17.70 -17.86
CA HIS A 311 4.95 18.53 -16.97
C HIS A 311 3.63 18.90 -17.67
N TRP A 312 2.53 19.01 -16.91
CA TRP A 312 1.18 19.23 -17.47
C TRP A 312 1.00 20.60 -18.12
N ASP A 313 1.64 21.66 -17.59
CA ASP A 313 1.78 22.94 -18.30
C ASP A 313 2.80 22.79 -19.45
N PRO A 314 2.40 22.98 -20.72
CA PRO A 314 3.29 22.88 -21.88
C PRO A 314 4.47 23.87 -21.84
N LYS A 315 4.32 25.03 -21.20
CA LYS A 315 5.38 26.05 -21.08
C LYS A 315 6.50 25.56 -20.17
N VAL A 316 6.14 24.96 -19.05
CA VAL A 316 7.10 24.32 -18.12
C VAL A 316 7.70 23.08 -18.78
N SER A 317 6.88 22.26 -19.45
CA SER A 317 7.33 21.07 -20.20
C SER A 317 8.39 21.38 -21.27
N ALA A 318 8.36 22.57 -21.88
CA ALA A 318 9.35 23.00 -22.87
C ALA A 318 10.74 23.28 -22.27
N SER A 319 10.84 23.52 -20.96
CA SER A 319 12.10 23.79 -20.25
C SER A 319 12.82 22.53 -19.76
N TYR A 320 12.25 21.35 -19.97
CA TYR A 320 12.78 20.07 -19.47
C TYR A 320 13.11 19.08 -20.60
N PRO A 321 14.10 18.20 -20.38
CA PRO A 321 14.47 17.18 -21.37
C PRO A 321 13.30 16.21 -21.62
N ARG A 322 13.25 15.69 -22.85
CA ARG A 322 12.31 14.67 -23.30
C ARG A 322 13.09 13.51 -23.90
N GLY A 323 12.54 12.30 -23.78
CA GLY A 323 13.16 11.10 -24.33
C GLY A 323 12.74 9.85 -23.58
N ARG A 324 13.53 8.80 -23.76
CA ARG A 324 13.40 7.51 -23.09
C ARG A 324 14.79 7.04 -22.67
N HIS A 325 14.89 6.46 -21.49
CA HIS A 325 16.14 5.90 -20.97
C HIS A 325 16.66 4.74 -21.82
N ARG A 326 17.97 4.47 -21.75
CA ARG A 326 18.66 3.43 -22.55
C ARG A 326 19.44 2.44 -21.67
N PRO A 327 18.76 1.42 -21.12
CA PRO A 327 19.43 0.41 -20.30
C PRO A 327 20.41 -0.43 -21.15
N PRO A 328 21.44 -1.04 -20.55
CA PRO A 328 21.61 -1.21 -19.11
C PRO A 328 22.27 -0.03 -18.38
N ASP A 329 22.97 0.87 -19.08
CA ASP A 329 23.79 1.92 -18.45
C ASP A 329 23.01 3.19 -18.09
N ASP A 330 21.94 3.50 -18.82
CA ASP A 330 21.04 4.62 -18.54
C ASP A 330 19.63 4.10 -18.20
N ILE A 331 19.21 4.16 -16.94
CA ILE A 331 17.91 3.66 -16.47
C ILE A 331 17.03 4.77 -15.89
N GLY A 332 15.71 4.55 -15.89
CA GLY A 332 14.73 5.39 -15.20
C GLY A 332 14.77 5.29 -13.68
N SER A 333 15.94 5.45 -13.07
CA SER A 333 16.10 5.55 -11.61
C SER A 333 17.26 6.46 -11.22
N SER A 334 17.10 7.22 -10.14
CA SER A 334 18.19 8.04 -9.57
C SER A 334 19.29 7.19 -8.90
N PHE A 335 19.02 5.92 -8.60
CA PHE A 335 19.95 4.94 -8.03
C PHE A 335 20.19 3.78 -9.03
N TYR A 336 21.07 2.84 -8.72
CA TYR A 336 21.30 1.64 -9.55
C TYR A 336 21.16 0.34 -8.74
N PRO A 337 20.37 -0.66 -9.19
CA PRO A 337 20.18 -1.92 -8.45
C PRO A 337 21.45 -2.77 -8.39
N ALA A 338 21.66 -3.46 -7.27
CA ALA A 338 22.72 -4.46 -7.12
C ALA A 338 22.53 -5.65 -8.09
N LEU A 339 21.27 -5.96 -8.44
CA LEU A 339 20.89 -6.95 -9.44
C LEU A 339 20.92 -6.41 -10.89
N GLY A 340 21.28 -5.14 -11.08
CA GLY A 340 21.18 -4.45 -12.37
C GLY A 340 19.73 -4.28 -12.86
N PRO A 341 19.52 -3.93 -14.13
CA PRO A 341 18.19 -3.81 -14.73
C PRO A 341 17.56 -5.18 -14.98
N TYR A 342 17.04 -5.78 -13.92
CA TYR A 342 16.51 -7.14 -13.85
C TYR A 342 15.13 -7.32 -14.51
N SER A 343 14.69 -8.57 -14.66
CA SER A 343 13.28 -8.89 -14.92
C SER A 343 12.59 -9.39 -13.65
N SER A 344 11.40 -8.88 -13.37
CA SER A 344 10.48 -9.43 -12.36
C SER A 344 9.94 -10.81 -12.74
N ARG A 345 10.21 -11.30 -13.96
CA ARG A 345 9.96 -12.67 -14.41
C ARG A 345 11.14 -13.63 -14.18
N ASP A 346 12.33 -13.15 -13.75
CA ASP A 346 13.47 -14.03 -13.42
C ASP A 346 13.29 -14.66 -12.02
N PRO A 347 13.25 -16.00 -11.89
CA PRO A 347 13.05 -16.65 -10.60
C PRO A 347 14.15 -16.38 -9.56
N ALA A 348 15.39 -16.16 -9.99
CA ALA A 348 16.51 -15.90 -9.08
C ALA A 348 16.41 -14.48 -8.47
N VAL A 349 15.88 -13.52 -9.23
CA VAL A 349 15.63 -12.15 -8.77
C VAL A 349 14.55 -12.14 -7.70
N VAL A 350 13.45 -12.87 -7.91
CA VAL A 350 12.34 -12.92 -6.94
C VAL A 350 12.75 -13.67 -5.67
N ASP A 351 13.52 -14.77 -5.72
CA ASP A 351 14.01 -15.42 -4.50
C ASP A 351 15.02 -14.55 -3.72
N GLU A 352 15.89 -13.78 -4.38
CA GLU A 352 16.74 -12.77 -3.72
C GLU A 352 15.89 -11.65 -3.10
N HIS A 353 14.81 -11.19 -3.75
CA HIS A 353 13.89 -10.21 -3.17
C HIS A 353 13.21 -10.74 -1.89
N MET A 354 12.75 -12.00 -1.88
CA MET A 354 12.19 -12.62 -0.68
C MET A 354 13.24 -12.80 0.42
N GLY A 355 14.50 -13.05 0.05
CA GLY A 355 15.66 -12.98 0.94
C GLY A 355 15.79 -11.60 1.59
N GLN A 356 15.90 -10.54 0.78
CA GLN A 356 16.03 -9.15 1.26
C GLN A 356 14.86 -8.69 2.15
N LEU A 357 13.62 -9.04 1.81
CA LEU A 357 12.44 -8.75 2.63
C LEU A 357 12.52 -9.44 4.00
N ARG A 358 12.93 -10.71 4.03
CA ARG A 358 13.15 -11.46 5.26
C ARG A 358 14.33 -10.93 6.08
N ASP A 359 15.41 -10.53 5.42
CA ASP A 359 16.58 -9.92 6.06
C ASP A 359 16.23 -8.55 6.68
N ALA A 360 15.34 -7.78 6.05
CA ALA A 360 14.71 -6.58 6.60
C ALA A 360 13.64 -6.84 7.69
N ALA A 361 13.35 -8.10 8.01
CA ALA A 361 12.28 -8.54 8.92
C ALA A 361 10.85 -8.08 8.51
N ILE A 362 10.62 -7.77 7.24
CA ILE A 362 9.29 -7.50 6.68
C ILE A 362 8.54 -8.82 6.50
N GLY A 363 7.28 -8.90 6.96
CA GLY A 363 6.45 -10.10 6.83
C GLY A 363 5.41 -10.05 5.73
N VAL A 364 5.09 -8.86 5.19
CA VAL A 364 4.09 -8.71 4.13
C VAL A 364 4.63 -7.92 2.95
N LEU A 365 4.74 -8.58 1.82
CA LEU A 365 4.89 -7.97 0.50
C LEU A 365 3.52 -7.43 0.07
N VAL A 366 3.45 -6.15 -0.27
CA VAL A 366 2.23 -5.48 -0.75
C VAL A 366 2.37 -5.25 -2.25
N LEU A 367 1.78 -6.14 -3.04
CA LEU A 367 2.01 -6.25 -4.48
C LEU A 367 1.20 -5.22 -5.26
N SER A 368 1.89 -4.31 -5.95
CA SER A 368 1.31 -3.45 -7.00
C SER A 368 0.62 -4.30 -8.05
N TRP A 369 -0.71 -4.15 -8.19
CA TRP A 369 -1.55 -5.05 -8.98
C TRP A 369 -2.51 -4.31 -9.91
N TYR A 370 -2.60 -4.82 -11.14
CA TYR A 370 -3.55 -4.44 -12.18
C TYR A 370 -4.39 -5.67 -12.59
N PRO A 371 -5.66 -5.48 -13.01
CA PRO A 371 -6.48 -6.56 -13.54
C PRO A 371 -5.84 -7.31 -14.72
N PRO A 372 -6.22 -8.58 -14.95
CA PRO A 372 -5.68 -9.38 -16.05
C PRO A 372 -5.83 -8.69 -17.41
N GLY A 373 -4.72 -8.53 -18.14
CA GLY A 373 -4.69 -7.82 -19.43
C GLY A 373 -4.57 -6.30 -19.33
N LEU A 374 -4.57 -5.72 -18.13
CA LEU A 374 -4.28 -4.30 -17.88
C LEU A 374 -2.89 -4.11 -17.25
N ALA A 375 -2.35 -2.91 -17.38
CA ALA A 375 -1.09 -2.43 -16.82
C ALA A 375 -1.15 -0.90 -16.66
N ASP A 376 -0.07 -0.29 -16.16
CA ASP A 376 0.19 1.14 -16.30
C ASP A 376 0.68 1.51 -17.72
N ASP A 377 0.78 2.81 -18.01
CA ASP A 377 1.16 3.35 -19.33
C ASP A 377 2.62 3.02 -19.76
N SER A 378 3.50 2.56 -18.86
CA SER A 378 4.89 2.19 -19.14
C SER A 378 5.15 0.67 -19.18
N GLY A 379 4.20 -0.14 -18.69
CA GLY A 379 4.43 -1.56 -18.36
C GLY A 379 3.82 -2.62 -19.28
N GLU A 380 3.63 -3.81 -18.71
CA GLU A 380 2.93 -4.96 -19.28
C GLU A 380 2.10 -5.68 -18.20
N PRO A 381 1.04 -6.44 -18.56
CA PRO A 381 0.17 -7.10 -17.58
C PRO A 381 0.89 -8.10 -16.67
N SER A 382 0.91 -7.79 -15.36
CA SER A 382 1.72 -8.47 -14.35
C SER A 382 0.99 -9.55 -13.53
N ASP A 383 -0.35 -9.65 -13.60
CA ASP A 383 -1.13 -10.65 -12.85
C ASP A 383 -0.67 -12.11 -13.10
N SER A 384 -0.13 -12.38 -14.29
CA SER A 384 0.45 -13.69 -14.65
C SER A 384 1.59 -14.14 -13.71
N LEU A 385 2.25 -13.20 -13.01
CA LEU A 385 3.38 -13.46 -12.10
C LEU A 385 2.94 -13.75 -10.66
N VAL A 386 1.69 -13.44 -10.30
CA VAL A 386 1.19 -13.55 -8.93
C VAL A 386 1.33 -14.97 -8.33
N PRO A 387 1.04 -16.08 -9.05
CA PRO A 387 1.27 -17.43 -8.53
C PRO A 387 2.74 -17.67 -8.16
N PHE A 388 3.66 -17.25 -9.03
CA PHE A 388 5.10 -17.45 -8.82
C PHE A 388 5.64 -16.60 -7.66
N ILE A 389 5.18 -15.35 -7.53
CA ILE A 389 5.51 -14.47 -6.41
C ILE A 389 4.98 -15.05 -5.08
N LEU A 390 3.78 -15.65 -5.10
CA LEU A 390 3.18 -16.35 -3.97
C LEU A 390 4.00 -17.59 -3.55
N ASP A 391 4.41 -18.43 -4.51
CA ASP A 391 5.29 -19.60 -4.27
C ASP A 391 6.62 -19.19 -3.65
N ALA A 392 7.24 -18.10 -4.15
CA ALA A 392 8.48 -17.54 -3.61
C ALA A 392 8.29 -17.00 -2.19
N ALA A 393 7.26 -16.18 -1.96
CA ALA A 393 6.95 -15.65 -0.64
C ALA A 393 6.76 -16.78 0.40
N GLN A 394 6.10 -17.87 0.00
CA GLN A 394 5.92 -19.05 0.86
C GLN A 394 7.24 -19.68 1.32
N ARG A 395 8.24 -19.81 0.44
CA ARG A 395 9.57 -20.38 0.78
C ARG A 395 10.26 -19.60 1.90
N TYR A 396 10.08 -18.28 1.95
CA TYR A 396 10.73 -17.38 2.91
C TYR A 396 9.85 -17.02 4.11
N ALA A 397 8.65 -17.59 4.21
CA ALA A 397 7.61 -17.26 5.19
C ALA A 397 7.07 -15.81 5.11
N ILE A 398 7.18 -15.19 3.93
CA ILE A 398 6.57 -13.90 3.60
C ILE A 398 5.09 -14.11 3.22
N LYS A 399 4.24 -13.09 3.44
CA LYS A 399 2.86 -13.05 2.93
C LYS A 399 2.71 -12.01 1.82
N VAL A 400 1.70 -12.19 0.97
CA VAL A 400 1.37 -11.28 -0.13
C VAL A 400 -0.02 -10.68 0.09
N ALA A 401 -0.07 -9.36 0.28
CA ALA A 401 -1.26 -8.53 0.18
C ALA A 401 -1.27 -7.79 -1.17
N PHE A 402 -2.41 -7.18 -1.54
CA PHE A 402 -2.58 -6.56 -2.87
C PHE A 402 -2.79 -5.05 -2.76
N HIS A 403 -2.16 -4.32 -3.68
CA HIS A 403 -2.27 -2.87 -3.85
C HIS A 403 -2.95 -2.60 -5.19
N ILE A 404 -4.26 -2.33 -5.13
CA ILE A 404 -5.12 -2.17 -6.29
C ILE A 404 -4.86 -0.79 -6.89
N GLN A 405 -4.16 -0.77 -8.03
CA GLN A 405 -3.78 0.46 -8.71
C GLN A 405 -4.99 1.14 -9.40
N PRO A 406 -4.90 2.43 -9.77
CA PRO A 406 -5.86 3.07 -10.66
C PRO A 406 -5.72 2.51 -12.07
N TYR A 407 -6.73 1.78 -12.52
CA TYR A 407 -6.83 1.27 -13.88
C TYR A 407 -7.99 1.92 -14.63
N LYS A 408 -7.93 1.91 -15.97
CA LYS A 408 -8.97 2.47 -16.82
C LYS A 408 -10.31 1.76 -16.57
N GLY A 409 -11.32 2.53 -16.15
CA GLY A 409 -12.65 2.00 -15.83
C GLY A 409 -12.80 1.47 -14.41
N ARG A 410 -11.88 1.78 -13.48
CA ARG A 410 -12.01 1.40 -12.07
C ARG A 410 -13.17 2.14 -11.38
N ASP A 411 -14.12 1.37 -10.89
CA ASP A 411 -15.30 1.78 -10.11
C ASP A 411 -15.62 0.73 -9.03
N ASP A 412 -16.76 0.87 -8.36
CA ASP A 412 -17.23 -0.05 -7.32
C ASP A 412 -17.53 -1.46 -7.86
N HIS A 413 -18.15 -1.56 -9.04
CA HIS A 413 -18.51 -2.82 -9.70
C HIS A 413 -17.28 -3.60 -10.19
N THR A 414 -16.37 -2.95 -10.91
CA THR A 414 -15.12 -3.58 -11.39
C THR A 414 -14.19 -3.94 -10.23
N VAL A 415 -14.18 -3.18 -9.12
CA VAL A 415 -13.45 -3.61 -7.92
C VAL A 415 -14.12 -4.81 -7.25
N HIS A 416 -15.46 -4.92 -7.20
CA HIS A 416 -16.12 -6.16 -6.76
C HIS A 416 -15.60 -7.38 -7.53
N GLU A 417 -15.65 -7.33 -8.86
CA GLU A 417 -15.20 -8.42 -9.74
C GLU A 417 -13.72 -8.78 -9.53
N ASN A 418 -12.86 -7.77 -9.37
CA ASN A 418 -11.42 -7.97 -9.18
C ASN A 418 -11.07 -8.49 -7.78
N ILE A 419 -11.77 -8.08 -6.71
CA ILE A 419 -11.60 -8.66 -5.37
C ILE A 419 -12.04 -10.13 -5.37
N LYS A 420 -13.19 -10.43 -5.99
CA LYS A 420 -13.66 -11.80 -6.20
C LYS A 420 -12.65 -12.64 -6.98
N TYR A 421 -12.10 -12.11 -8.07
CA TYR A 421 -11.05 -12.76 -8.87
C TYR A 421 -9.80 -13.10 -8.04
N ILE A 422 -9.27 -12.11 -7.31
CA ILE A 422 -8.07 -12.30 -6.46
C ILE A 422 -8.34 -13.36 -5.38
N MET A 423 -9.50 -13.35 -4.75
CA MET A 423 -9.85 -14.28 -3.70
C MET A 423 -10.13 -15.71 -4.21
N ASP A 424 -10.84 -15.86 -5.33
CA ASP A 424 -11.10 -17.17 -5.95
C ASP A 424 -9.81 -17.80 -6.50
N LYS A 425 -8.93 -17.00 -7.13
CA LYS A 425 -7.71 -17.48 -7.79
C LYS A 425 -6.52 -17.68 -6.84
N TYR A 426 -6.40 -16.83 -5.80
CA TYR A 426 -5.22 -16.81 -4.92
C TYR A 426 -5.52 -16.98 -3.43
N GLY A 427 -6.76 -16.76 -2.98
CA GLY A 427 -7.14 -16.70 -1.55
C GLY A 427 -6.98 -18.00 -0.76
N SER A 428 -6.69 -19.12 -1.44
CA SER A 428 -6.37 -20.43 -0.87
C SER A 428 -4.86 -20.66 -0.64
N HIS A 429 -3.98 -19.85 -1.25
CA HIS A 429 -2.53 -20.03 -1.17
C HIS A 429 -1.99 -19.69 0.23
N ALA A 430 -1.04 -20.46 0.77
CA ALA A 430 -0.62 -20.26 2.17
C ALA A 430 0.26 -19.01 2.40
N ALA A 431 0.79 -18.41 1.33
CA ALA A 431 1.37 -17.05 1.37
C ALA A 431 0.35 -15.91 1.18
N PHE A 432 -0.92 -16.18 0.82
CA PHE A 432 -1.92 -15.11 0.70
C PHE A 432 -2.14 -14.45 2.07
N TYR A 433 -1.98 -13.12 2.16
CA TYR A 433 -2.07 -12.41 3.43
C TYR A 433 -3.51 -12.33 3.93
N LYS A 434 -3.69 -12.60 5.23
CA LYS A 434 -4.96 -12.38 5.94
C LYS A 434 -4.66 -11.75 7.29
N TYR A 435 -5.07 -10.49 7.47
CA TYR A 435 -5.02 -9.81 8.75
C TYR A 435 -5.98 -10.48 9.74
N ARG A 436 -5.64 -10.46 11.03
CA ARG A 436 -6.47 -11.01 12.11
C ARG A 436 -7.07 -9.87 12.91
N THR A 437 -8.39 -9.72 12.82
CA THR A 437 -9.13 -8.65 13.52
C THR A 437 -9.10 -8.84 15.03
N SER A 438 -9.41 -7.77 15.77
CA SER A 438 -9.69 -7.80 17.22
C SER A 438 -10.81 -8.79 17.58
N THR A 439 -11.79 -8.98 16.69
CA THR A 439 -12.86 -10.00 16.81
C THR A 439 -12.41 -11.43 16.45
N GLY A 440 -11.14 -11.63 16.12
CA GLY A 440 -10.55 -12.93 15.79
C GLY A 440 -10.85 -13.46 14.38
N ARG A 441 -11.57 -12.71 13.53
CA ARG A 441 -11.77 -13.05 12.11
C ARG A 441 -10.40 -12.96 11.41
N SER A 442 -10.16 -13.84 10.44
CA SER A 442 -9.01 -13.74 9.54
C SER A 442 -9.50 -13.37 8.15
N LEU A 443 -9.15 -12.18 7.68
CA LEU A 443 -9.69 -11.55 6.47
C LEU A 443 -8.54 -11.11 5.55
N PRO A 444 -8.69 -11.18 4.21
CA PRO A 444 -7.78 -10.52 3.27
C PRO A 444 -7.60 -9.03 3.61
N LEU A 445 -6.48 -8.43 3.21
CA LEU A 445 -6.28 -6.99 3.30
C LEU A 445 -5.88 -6.43 1.93
N PHE A 446 -6.57 -5.36 1.52
CA PHE A 446 -6.39 -4.67 0.24
C PHE A 446 -6.10 -3.19 0.46
N TYR A 447 -5.01 -2.70 -0.12
CA TYR A 447 -4.73 -1.27 -0.23
C TYR A 447 -5.29 -0.76 -1.56
N ILE A 448 -6.05 0.34 -1.54
CA ILE A 448 -6.55 0.98 -2.76
C ILE A 448 -5.70 2.22 -3.04
N TYR A 449 -4.99 2.27 -4.16
CA TYR A 449 -4.22 3.46 -4.56
C TYR A 449 -5.14 4.50 -5.20
N ASP A 450 -4.91 5.79 -4.92
CA ASP A 450 -5.75 6.91 -5.35
C ASP A 450 -7.26 6.65 -5.20
N SER A 451 -7.69 6.11 -4.05
CA SER A 451 -9.08 5.73 -3.75
C SER A 451 -10.08 6.87 -3.90
N TYR A 452 -9.63 8.12 -3.72
CA TYR A 452 -10.41 9.35 -3.87
C TYR A 452 -10.80 9.68 -5.31
N LEU A 453 -10.27 8.97 -6.32
CA LEU A 453 -10.69 9.10 -7.72
C LEU A 453 -12.07 8.48 -7.99
N THR A 454 -12.59 7.66 -7.08
CA THR A 454 -13.91 7.02 -7.15
C THR A 454 -14.76 7.59 -6.00
N PRO A 455 -16.00 8.07 -6.25
CA PRO A 455 -16.81 8.76 -5.24
C PRO A 455 -17.15 7.90 -4.00
N ALA A 456 -17.33 8.56 -2.85
CA ALA A 456 -17.61 7.88 -1.58
C ALA A 456 -18.93 7.10 -1.61
N GLU A 457 -19.95 7.61 -2.30
CA GLU A 457 -21.23 6.93 -2.50
C GLU A 457 -21.12 5.67 -3.39
N SER A 458 -20.13 5.61 -4.29
CA SER A 458 -19.83 4.42 -5.07
C SER A 458 -19.15 3.37 -4.17
N TRP A 459 -18.11 3.76 -3.43
CA TRP A 459 -17.51 2.86 -2.44
C TRP A 459 -18.51 2.36 -1.39
N ALA A 460 -19.47 3.18 -0.97
CA ALA A 460 -20.51 2.78 -0.04
C ALA A 460 -21.41 1.65 -0.57
N ASN A 461 -21.62 1.53 -1.89
CA ASN A 461 -22.33 0.40 -2.51
C ASN A 461 -21.62 -0.94 -2.30
N LEU A 462 -20.29 -0.91 -2.21
CA LEU A 462 -19.41 -2.08 -2.13
C LEU A 462 -19.00 -2.41 -0.69
N LEU A 463 -18.75 -1.38 0.12
CA LEU A 463 -18.06 -1.50 1.41
C LEU A 463 -18.96 -1.24 2.63
N THR A 464 -20.18 -0.73 2.49
CA THR A 464 -21.14 -0.69 3.61
C THR A 464 -22.02 -1.96 3.63
N PRO A 465 -22.46 -2.48 4.81
CA PRO A 465 -23.37 -3.63 4.88
C PRO A 465 -24.75 -3.40 4.22
N SER A 466 -25.11 -2.14 3.97
CA SER A 466 -26.32 -1.70 3.28
C SER A 466 -26.12 -1.42 1.79
N GLY A 467 -24.90 -1.59 1.27
CA GLY A 467 -24.54 -1.28 -0.10
C GLY A 467 -25.19 -2.20 -1.13
N SER A 468 -25.54 -1.65 -2.29
CA SER A 468 -26.34 -2.33 -3.33
C SER A 468 -25.72 -3.62 -3.90
N HIS A 469 -24.40 -3.78 -3.79
CA HIS A 469 -23.66 -4.98 -4.19
C HIS A 469 -22.53 -5.29 -3.18
N SER A 470 -22.84 -5.14 -1.89
CA SER A 470 -21.86 -5.19 -0.80
C SER A 470 -21.04 -6.48 -0.72
N LEU A 471 -19.73 -6.34 -0.46
CA LEU A 471 -18.84 -7.45 -0.10
C LEU A 471 -18.97 -7.87 1.38
N ARG A 472 -19.55 -7.02 2.24
CA ARG A 472 -19.56 -7.22 3.70
C ARG A 472 -20.41 -8.42 4.09
N ASN A 473 -19.88 -9.25 5.01
CA ASN A 473 -20.49 -10.52 5.44
C ASN A 473 -20.65 -11.58 4.32
N THR A 474 -20.07 -11.38 3.14
CA THR A 474 -20.01 -12.40 2.08
C THR A 474 -18.76 -13.27 2.19
N ALA A 475 -18.59 -14.23 1.27
CA ALA A 475 -17.33 -14.96 1.12
C ALA A 475 -16.15 -14.08 0.67
N TYR A 476 -16.43 -12.85 0.21
CA TYR A 476 -15.48 -11.87 -0.33
C TYR A 476 -15.27 -10.66 0.60
N ASP A 477 -15.71 -10.77 1.86
CA ASP A 477 -15.48 -9.76 2.90
C ASP A 477 -13.98 -9.68 3.27
N ALA A 478 -13.44 -8.48 3.36
CA ALA A 478 -12.02 -8.19 3.51
C ALA A 478 -11.79 -6.86 4.24
N VAL A 479 -10.54 -6.54 4.56
CA VAL A 479 -10.11 -5.26 5.14
C VAL A 479 -9.64 -4.34 4.01
N PHE A 480 -10.31 -3.20 3.84
CA PHE A 480 -10.03 -2.23 2.79
C PHE A 480 -9.40 -0.96 3.37
N ILE A 481 -8.22 -0.60 2.86
CA ILE A 481 -7.41 0.53 3.34
C ILE A 481 -7.29 1.60 2.25
N ALA A 482 -7.84 2.79 2.50
CA ALA A 482 -7.91 3.91 1.57
C ALA A 482 -6.71 4.86 1.64
N LEU A 483 -6.34 5.49 0.52
CA LEU A 483 -5.26 6.47 0.49
C LEU A 483 -5.74 7.85 0.99
N LEU A 484 -5.18 8.30 2.11
CA LEU A 484 -5.39 9.66 2.62
C LEU A 484 -4.37 10.61 1.97
N VAL A 485 -4.87 11.61 1.24
CA VAL A 485 -4.05 12.66 0.59
C VAL A 485 -4.32 14.02 1.21
N GLU A 486 -5.57 14.49 1.14
CA GLU A 486 -6.02 15.75 1.73
C GLU A 486 -6.75 15.53 3.06
N GLU A 487 -6.94 16.59 3.85
CA GLU A 487 -7.63 16.47 5.14
C GLU A 487 -9.11 16.11 5.00
N GLY A 488 -9.80 16.63 3.96
CA GLY A 488 -11.22 16.37 3.72
C GLY A 488 -11.53 14.89 3.55
N HIS A 489 -10.62 14.16 2.86
CA HIS A 489 -10.76 12.74 2.54
C HIS A 489 -10.99 11.85 3.78
N LYS A 490 -10.62 12.29 5.00
CA LYS A 490 -10.94 11.56 6.24
C LYS A 490 -12.43 11.23 6.38
N ASN A 491 -13.30 12.18 6.03
CA ASN A 491 -14.76 12.01 6.13
C ASN A 491 -15.30 11.16 4.97
N ASP A 492 -14.72 11.32 3.78
CA ASP A 492 -15.11 10.57 2.57
C ASP A 492 -14.72 9.08 2.69
N ILE A 493 -13.55 8.79 3.27
CA ILE A 493 -13.10 7.43 3.60
C ILE A 493 -14.03 6.75 4.61
N LEU A 494 -14.50 7.51 5.61
CA LEU A 494 -15.44 7.03 6.63
C LEU A 494 -16.84 6.77 6.04
N SER A 495 -17.39 7.69 5.25
CA SER A 495 -18.71 7.53 4.62
C SER A 495 -18.73 6.46 3.53
N ALA A 496 -17.61 6.26 2.84
CA ALA A 496 -17.37 5.16 1.91
C ALA A 496 -17.38 3.76 2.56
N GLY A 497 -17.19 3.65 3.88
CA GLY A 497 -17.22 2.36 4.59
C GLY A 497 -15.92 1.56 4.53
N TYR A 498 -14.76 2.22 4.34
CA TYR A 498 -13.44 1.59 4.47
C TYR A 498 -13.14 1.14 5.91
N ASP A 499 -12.24 0.17 6.08
CA ASP A 499 -11.79 -0.31 7.39
C ASP A 499 -10.60 0.50 7.95
N GLY A 500 -9.94 1.30 7.11
CA GLY A 500 -8.77 2.08 7.52
C GLY A 500 -8.19 2.97 6.42
N MET A 501 -7.09 3.65 6.74
CA MET A 501 -6.37 4.53 5.83
C MET A 501 -4.84 4.45 5.94
N TYR A 502 -4.16 4.71 4.83
CA TYR A 502 -2.69 4.78 4.71
C TYR A 502 -2.26 6.05 3.96
N THR A 503 -0.96 6.35 3.95
CA THR A 503 -0.45 7.66 3.50
C THR A 503 0.48 7.61 2.28
N TYR A 504 0.92 6.41 1.87
CA TYR A 504 1.81 6.07 0.76
C TYR A 504 3.11 6.90 0.65
N PHE A 505 3.05 8.16 0.24
CA PHE A 505 4.18 8.92 -0.29
C PHE A 505 5.34 9.02 0.70
N ALA A 506 6.54 8.58 0.26
CA ALA A 506 7.77 8.67 1.05
C ALA A 506 8.19 10.12 1.38
N SER A 507 7.69 11.11 0.63
CA SER A 507 7.99 12.52 0.87
C SER A 507 7.09 13.15 1.93
N ASN A 508 7.66 13.29 3.14
CA ASN A 508 7.16 14.18 4.18
C ASN A 508 6.93 15.59 3.61
N GLY A 509 5.73 16.12 3.82
CA GLY A 509 5.29 17.42 3.31
C GLY A 509 4.70 17.43 1.90
N PHE A 510 4.60 16.28 1.20
CA PHE A 510 3.97 16.23 -0.14
C PHE A 510 2.43 16.34 -0.07
N SER A 511 1.81 15.70 0.93
CA SER A 511 0.36 15.68 1.13
C SER A 511 0.02 15.87 2.62
N PHE A 512 -1.27 16.11 2.94
CA PHE A 512 -1.70 16.12 4.35
C PHE A 512 -1.46 14.75 4.99
N GLY A 513 -1.72 13.66 4.26
CA GLY A 513 -1.47 12.29 4.70
C GLY A 513 0.01 11.99 4.96
N SER A 514 0.92 12.32 4.03
CA SER A 514 2.35 12.02 4.18
C SER A 514 3.11 12.97 5.12
N SER A 515 2.47 14.04 5.60
CA SER A 515 3.09 14.98 6.53
C SER A 515 3.11 14.44 7.96
N HIS A 516 4.29 14.06 8.47
CA HIS A 516 4.45 13.34 9.75
C HIS A 516 3.78 14.05 10.94
N GLN A 517 3.77 15.39 10.93
CA GLN A 517 3.14 16.23 11.96
C GLN A 517 1.62 16.01 12.11
N ASN A 518 0.95 15.55 11.04
CA ASN A 518 -0.49 15.30 11.03
C ASN A 518 -0.85 13.90 11.54
N TRP A 519 0.10 12.95 11.60
CA TRP A 519 -0.18 11.54 11.92
C TRP A 519 -0.84 11.35 13.28
N LYS A 520 -0.54 12.19 14.27
CA LYS A 520 -1.23 12.14 15.57
C LYS A 520 -2.72 12.49 15.43
N ALA A 521 -3.06 13.52 14.66
CA ALA A 521 -4.45 13.91 14.42
C ALA A 521 -5.21 12.88 13.56
N ILE A 522 -4.51 12.26 12.59
CA ILE A 522 -5.07 11.18 11.76
C ILE A 522 -5.34 9.94 12.62
N LYS A 523 -4.40 9.52 13.48
CA LYS A 523 -4.60 8.42 14.43
C LYS A 523 -5.77 8.68 15.38
N THR A 524 -5.86 9.86 15.99
CA THR A 524 -7.00 10.24 16.85
C THR A 524 -8.33 10.15 16.08
N PHE A 525 -8.39 10.61 14.82
CA PHE A 525 -9.58 10.47 13.98
C PHE A 525 -9.93 9.00 13.73
N CYS A 526 -8.93 8.17 13.41
CA CYS A 526 -9.13 6.75 13.15
C CYS A 526 -9.65 6.01 14.40
N ASP A 527 -9.00 6.23 15.55
CA ASP A 527 -9.37 5.64 16.84
C ASP A 527 -10.80 6.05 17.27
N SER A 528 -11.18 7.30 17.02
CA SER A 528 -12.53 7.82 17.34
C SER A 528 -13.64 7.23 16.45
N ASN A 529 -13.28 6.63 15.31
CA ASN A 529 -14.24 6.11 14.32
C ASN A 529 -14.06 4.60 14.04
N ASN A 530 -13.27 3.88 14.84
CA ASN A 530 -12.96 2.45 14.65
C ASN A 530 -12.37 2.16 13.24
N LEU A 531 -11.45 3.01 12.79
CA LEU A 531 -10.66 2.81 11.57
C LEU A 531 -9.22 2.42 11.93
N MET A 532 -8.58 1.61 11.10
CA MET A 532 -7.14 1.35 11.20
C MET A 532 -6.33 2.50 10.59
N PHE A 533 -5.26 2.94 11.25
CA PHE A 533 -4.26 3.83 10.64
C PHE A 533 -2.96 3.09 10.35
N ILE A 534 -2.54 3.11 9.10
CA ILE A 534 -1.28 2.52 8.62
C ILE A 534 -0.38 3.63 8.07
N PRO A 535 0.47 4.28 8.91
CA PRO A 535 1.42 5.27 8.42
C PRO A 535 2.41 4.63 7.45
N SER A 536 2.65 5.31 6.32
CA SER A 536 3.63 4.91 5.31
C SER A 536 4.92 5.70 5.47
N VAL A 537 6.04 5.00 5.59
CA VAL A 537 7.39 5.55 5.81
C VAL A 537 8.31 5.20 4.64
N GLY A 538 9.23 6.07 4.28
CA GLY A 538 10.19 5.82 3.21
C GLY A 538 11.60 6.31 3.51
N PRO A 539 12.63 5.76 2.83
CA PRO A 539 14.03 6.09 3.11
C PRO A 539 14.48 7.45 2.55
N GLY A 540 13.70 8.00 1.63
CA GLY A 540 13.90 9.26 0.92
C GLY A 540 13.08 9.26 -0.37
N TYR A 541 13.27 10.25 -1.24
CA TYR A 541 12.56 10.38 -2.50
C TYR A 541 13.40 11.17 -3.51
N ILE A 542 13.48 10.73 -4.77
CA ILE A 542 14.04 11.49 -5.89
C ILE A 542 13.66 10.83 -7.22
N ASP A 543 12.59 11.33 -7.83
CA ASP A 543 12.03 10.86 -9.11
C ASP A 543 12.52 11.64 -10.34
N THR A 544 13.46 12.57 -10.16
CA THR A 544 13.89 13.55 -11.18
C THR A 544 14.52 12.93 -12.43
N SER A 545 14.87 11.65 -12.40
CA SER A 545 15.25 10.89 -13.60
C SER A 545 14.09 10.80 -14.61
N ILE A 546 12.86 10.52 -14.14
CA ILE A 546 11.66 10.40 -14.98
C ILE A 546 10.75 11.63 -14.92
N ARG A 547 10.76 12.42 -13.82
CA ARG A 547 9.98 13.65 -13.66
C ARG A 547 10.90 14.83 -13.31
N PRO A 548 11.70 15.35 -14.26
CA PRO A 548 12.77 16.32 -13.97
C PRO A 548 12.29 17.66 -13.37
N TRP A 549 10.99 17.96 -13.47
CA TRP A 549 10.30 19.10 -12.85
C TRP A 549 9.95 18.91 -11.36
N ASN A 550 9.98 17.68 -10.84
CA ASN A 550 9.43 17.35 -9.51
C ASN A 550 10.44 17.50 -8.35
N ASN A 551 11.61 18.11 -8.59
CA ASN A 551 12.71 18.21 -7.61
C ASN A 551 12.35 18.90 -6.27
N HIS A 552 11.25 19.64 -6.20
CA HIS A 552 10.75 20.20 -4.94
C HIS A 552 10.27 19.12 -3.94
N ASN A 553 9.93 17.94 -4.44
CA ASN A 553 9.57 16.77 -3.63
C ASN A 553 10.75 15.85 -3.32
N THR A 554 11.96 16.14 -3.81
CA THR A 554 13.19 15.44 -3.43
C THR A 554 13.41 15.48 -1.92
N ARG A 555 13.77 14.34 -1.34
CA ARG A 555 14.12 14.15 0.07
C ARG A 555 15.39 13.29 0.15
N ASN A 556 16.51 13.93 0.43
CA ASN A 556 17.80 13.25 0.61
C ASN A 556 17.69 12.23 1.75
N ARG A 557 18.28 11.03 1.59
CA ARG A 557 18.23 9.97 2.61
C ARG A 557 19.00 10.30 3.90
N VAL A 558 20.00 11.20 3.79
CA VAL A 558 20.91 11.65 4.86
C VAL A 558 21.47 10.44 5.64
N ASN A 559 22.08 9.50 4.92
CA ASN A 559 22.67 8.26 5.45
C ASN A 559 21.71 7.52 6.41
N GLY A 560 20.48 7.28 5.95
CA GLY A 560 19.41 6.65 6.72
C GLY A 560 18.66 7.57 7.69
N LYS A 561 19.17 8.77 8.02
CA LYS A 561 18.55 9.60 9.08
C LYS A 561 17.16 10.13 8.71
N TYR A 562 16.88 10.29 7.41
CA TYR A 562 15.53 10.58 6.94
C TYR A 562 14.56 9.44 7.30
N TYR A 563 14.98 8.20 7.01
CA TYR A 563 14.19 6.99 7.28
C TYR A 563 13.92 6.80 8.78
N GLU A 564 14.95 6.95 9.62
CA GLU A 564 14.80 6.90 11.09
C GLU A 564 13.79 7.94 11.61
N THR A 565 13.77 9.13 11.01
CA THR A 565 12.85 10.21 11.42
C THR A 565 11.40 9.87 11.04
N ALA A 566 11.18 9.20 9.90
CA ALA A 566 9.87 8.68 9.51
C ALA A 566 9.43 7.49 10.40
N LEU A 567 10.33 6.53 10.65
CA LEU A 567 10.06 5.37 11.49
C LEU A 567 9.75 5.78 12.95
N GLN A 568 10.51 6.72 13.52
CA GLN A 568 10.22 7.27 14.86
C GLN A 568 8.85 7.96 14.91
N ALA A 569 8.49 8.75 13.89
CA ALA A 569 7.18 9.40 13.81
C ALA A 569 6.03 8.37 13.72
N ALA A 570 6.22 7.28 12.97
CA ALA A 570 5.26 6.18 12.89
C ALA A 570 5.10 5.46 14.24
N LEU A 571 6.20 5.08 14.91
CA LEU A 571 6.13 4.45 16.25
C LEU A 571 5.41 5.35 17.27
N THR A 572 5.61 6.67 17.20
CA THR A 572 5.06 7.64 18.16
C THR A 572 3.53 7.68 18.16
N VAL A 573 2.88 7.29 17.05
CA VAL A 573 1.41 7.25 16.94
C VAL A 573 0.82 5.86 17.20
N ARG A 574 1.62 4.89 17.66
CA ARG A 574 1.18 3.53 18.05
C ARG A 574 0.24 2.84 17.04
N PRO A 575 0.65 2.68 15.77
CA PRO A 575 -0.14 1.99 14.75
C PRO A 575 -0.09 0.47 14.97
N GLU A 576 -1.09 -0.25 14.44
CA GLU A 576 -1.04 -1.72 14.42
C GLU A 576 -0.06 -2.24 13.37
N ILE A 577 0.01 -1.58 12.21
CA ILE A 577 0.78 -1.94 11.02
C ILE A 577 1.56 -0.70 10.56
N VAL A 578 2.80 -0.88 10.11
CA VAL A 578 3.58 0.16 9.42
C VAL A 578 3.86 -0.29 7.99
N SER A 579 3.61 0.57 7.00
CA SER A 579 3.93 0.27 5.60
C SER A 579 5.20 1.01 5.13
N ILE A 580 6.05 0.29 4.40
CA ILE A 580 7.31 0.80 3.85
C ILE A 580 7.10 1.14 2.37
N THR A 581 7.30 2.40 2.02
CA THR A 581 7.36 2.92 0.65
C THR A 581 8.82 3.19 0.32
N SER A 582 9.55 2.26 -0.30
CA SER A 582 9.08 0.99 -0.91
C SER A 582 10.14 -0.11 -0.77
N PHE A 583 9.80 -1.34 -1.18
CA PHE A 583 10.84 -2.33 -1.47
C PHE A 583 11.65 -1.90 -2.70
N ASN A 584 11.01 -1.77 -3.87
CA ASN A 584 11.67 -1.59 -5.18
C ASN A 584 10.98 -0.59 -6.14
N GLU A 585 10.41 0.52 -5.64
CA GLU A 585 10.02 1.65 -6.50
C GLU A 585 11.26 2.48 -6.87
N TRP A 586 11.99 1.98 -7.87
CA TRP A 586 13.25 2.55 -8.34
C TRP A 586 13.03 3.88 -9.06
N HIS A 587 11.88 4.12 -9.71
CA HIS A 587 11.65 5.36 -10.44
C HIS A 587 11.63 6.58 -9.52
N GLU A 588 11.05 6.41 -8.34
CA GLU A 588 10.91 7.49 -7.34
C GLU A 588 12.04 7.52 -6.31
N GLY A 589 13.02 6.60 -6.41
CA GLY A 589 14.17 6.56 -5.51
C GLY A 589 13.82 6.25 -4.05
N THR A 590 12.69 5.57 -3.80
CA THR A 590 12.15 5.24 -2.47
C THR A 590 12.51 3.81 -2.02
N GLN A 591 13.23 3.05 -2.84
CA GLN A 591 13.53 1.64 -2.63
C GLN A 591 14.42 1.38 -1.40
N ILE A 592 14.19 0.28 -0.67
CA ILE A 592 15.14 -0.29 0.30
C ILE A 592 15.95 -1.48 -0.27
N GLU A 593 15.58 -1.99 -1.46
CA GLU A 593 16.34 -3.00 -2.21
C GLU A 593 17.80 -2.57 -2.41
N LYS A 594 18.73 -3.53 -2.38
CA LYS A 594 20.19 -3.29 -2.44
C LYS A 594 20.58 -2.43 -3.65
N ALA A 595 21.21 -1.27 -3.41
CA ALA A 595 21.74 -0.37 -4.45
C ALA A 595 23.26 -0.30 -4.45
N VAL A 596 23.87 -0.10 -5.62
CA VAL A 596 25.34 -0.06 -5.80
C VAL A 596 25.84 1.22 -6.46
N PRO A 597 27.07 1.69 -6.13
CA PRO A 597 27.71 2.79 -6.85
C PRO A 597 27.85 2.48 -8.35
N LYS A 598 27.28 3.34 -9.19
CA LYS A 598 27.36 3.24 -10.65
C LYS A 598 27.71 4.59 -11.26
N LYS A 599 28.72 4.60 -12.13
CA LYS A 599 29.12 5.75 -12.94
C LYS A 599 29.25 5.33 -14.40
N THR A 600 28.81 6.20 -15.30
CA THR A 600 28.97 6.10 -16.75
C THR A 600 29.65 7.36 -17.28
N LEU A 601 29.80 7.51 -18.60
CA LEU A 601 30.31 8.74 -19.20
C LEU A 601 29.35 9.94 -19.05
N THR A 602 28.05 9.70 -18.93
CA THR A 602 26.99 10.73 -18.95
C THR A 602 26.26 10.88 -17.61
N ARG A 603 26.40 9.90 -16.70
CA ARG A 603 25.58 9.81 -15.48
C ARG A 603 26.38 9.28 -14.29
N LEU A 604 26.25 9.96 -13.16
CA LEU A 604 26.58 9.44 -11.83
C LEU A 604 25.24 9.09 -11.16
N TYR A 605 25.07 7.84 -10.75
CA TYR A 605 23.92 7.44 -9.94
C TYR A 605 24.16 7.79 -8.48
N LEU A 606 23.08 7.98 -7.72
CA LEU A 606 23.14 7.98 -6.27
C LEU A 606 23.34 6.54 -5.76
N ASP A 607 23.97 6.43 -4.61
CA ASP A 607 24.22 5.16 -3.93
C ASP A 607 24.07 5.35 -2.40
N TYR A 608 24.49 4.33 -1.62
CA TYR A 608 24.35 4.30 -0.16
C TYR A 608 25.67 4.54 0.58
N LEU A 609 26.74 4.98 -0.09
CA LEU A 609 28.04 5.22 0.53
C LEU A 609 27.96 6.29 1.64
N PRO A 610 28.74 6.16 2.72
CA PRO A 610 29.81 5.19 2.96
C PRO A 610 29.36 3.81 3.47
N HIS A 611 28.07 3.50 3.43
CA HIS A 611 27.51 2.24 3.93
C HIS A 611 27.40 1.18 2.82
N GLN A 612 27.06 -0.05 3.21
CA GLN A 612 26.89 -1.20 2.31
C GLN A 612 25.53 -1.14 1.56
N PRO A 613 25.38 -1.87 0.43
CA PRO A 613 24.15 -1.89 -0.36
C PRO A 613 22.88 -2.26 0.42
N ASP A 614 23.00 -3.05 1.48
CA ASP A 614 21.92 -3.56 2.34
C ASP A 614 21.60 -2.67 3.55
N MET A 615 22.26 -1.51 3.71
CA MET A 615 22.07 -0.56 4.81
C MET A 615 20.59 -0.29 5.17
N TYR A 616 19.72 -0.17 4.18
CA TYR A 616 18.30 0.12 4.41
C TYR A 616 17.53 -1.11 4.91
N LEU A 617 17.91 -2.32 4.50
CA LEU A 617 17.37 -3.58 5.03
C LEU A 617 17.77 -3.76 6.50
N GLU A 618 19.05 -3.55 6.83
CA GLU A 618 19.53 -3.55 8.23
C GLU A 618 18.80 -2.53 9.09
N LEU A 619 18.51 -1.35 8.53
CA LEU A 619 17.81 -0.29 9.23
C LEU A 619 16.32 -0.65 9.43
N THR A 620 15.63 -1.18 8.42
CA THR A 620 14.26 -1.70 8.57
C THR A 620 14.21 -2.79 9.65
N ARG A 621 15.14 -3.75 9.65
CA ARG A 621 15.21 -4.80 10.70
C ARG A 621 15.32 -4.20 12.10
N ARG A 622 16.26 -3.27 12.32
CA ARG A 622 16.45 -2.64 13.64
C ARG A 622 15.19 -1.92 14.12
N TRP A 623 14.44 -1.28 13.22
CA TRP A 623 13.18 -0.63 13.56
C TRP A 623 11.99 -1.61 13.69
N ALA A 624 11.99 -2.74 12.98
CA ALA A 624 11.03 -3.83 13.18
C ALA A 624 11.17 -4.42 14.59
N GLU A 625 12.40 -4.72 15.01
CA GLU A 625 12.71 -5.25 16.34
C GLU A 625 12.44 -4.24 17.46
N HIS A 626 12.56 -2.93 17.18
CA HIS A 626 12.15 -1.86 18.10
C HIS A 626 10.62 -1.75 18.18
N PHE A 627 9.93 -1.74 17.04
CA PHE A 627 8.47 -1.69 16.94
C PHE A 627 7.81 -2.85 17.68
N SER A 628 8.31 -4.09 17.54
CA SER A 628 7.76 -5.24 18.26
C SER A 628 7.87 -5.09 19.78
N LYS A 629 9.03 -4.67 20.30
CA LYS A 629 9.25 -4.44 21.75
C LYS A 629 8.39 -3.31 22.31
N GLU A 630 8.16 -2.27 21.51
CA GLU A 630 7.25 -1.19 21.87
C GLU A 630 5.78 -1.67 21.85
N LYS A 631 5.36 -2.40 20.81
CA LYS A 631 4.00 -2.94 20.69
C LYS A 631 3.67 -3.95 21.80
N GLU A 632 4.65 -4.74 22.27
CA GLU A 632 4.51 -5.57 23.47
C GLU A 632 4.22 -4.73 24.74
N GLN A 633 4.93 -3.62 24.94
CA GLN A 633 4.69 -2.70 26.07
C GLN A 633 3.36 -1.92 25.96
N TRP A 634 2.83 -1.70 24.76
CA TRP A 634 1.53 -1.03 24.57
C TRP A 634 0.32 -1.96 24.80
N LEU A 635 0.56 -3.26 24.99
CA LEU A 635 -0.45 -4.30 25.19
C LEU A 635 -0.45 -4.88 26.63
N MET A 636 0.35 -4.30 27.52
CA MET A 636 0.34 -4.55 28.97
C MET A 636 -0.38 -3.43 29.73
#